data_AF-A0A3S0SG08-F1
#
_entry.id   AF-A0A3S0SG08-F1
#
_cell.length_a   1.000
_cell.length_b   1.000
_cell.length_c   1.000
_cell.angle_alpha   90.00
_cell.angle_beta   90.00
_cell.angle_gamma   90.00
#
_symmetry.space_group_name_H-M   'P 1'
#
loop_
_entity.id
_entity.type
_entity.pdbx_description
1 polymer ?
#
loop_
_entity_poly.entity_id
_entity_poly.type
_entity_poly.pdbx_seq_one_letter_code
_entity_poly.pdbx_strand_id
1 'polypeptide(L)'
;MKKENPLKIVRDYINYGSNRHMKRRHLKKLLKPLIQQNEPEAILLFSTLPSRQSDQKMACISLEMAKKAAKTGFPPAISHLAEIYYNEGNYAKCYPLYQQAADFGEPHALYVLSAVYKFGLDGFEKDLKLSQEYEECAEKAKKWDFTTGYNDEYIMYE
;
A
#
# COMPACT_ATOMS: atom_id res chain seq x y z
N MET A 1 -29.90 -2.93 11.04
CA MET A 1 -28.96 -2.65 9.93
C MET A 1 -27.56 -3.01 10.39
N LYS A 2 -26.86 -3.94 9.71
CA LYS A 2 -25.45 -4.22 10.02
C LYS A 2 -24.65 -2.95 9.69
N LYS A 3 -23.87 -2.42 10.65
CA LYS A 3 -22.98 -1.27 10.38
C LYS A 3 -21.99 -1.71 9.31
N GLU A 4 -21.90 -0.92 8.23
CA GLU A 4 -20.97 -1.19 7.13
C GLU A 4 -19.51 -1.05 7.63
N ASN A 5 -18.61 -1.92 7.16
CA ASN A 5 -17.22 -1.97 7.62
C ASN A 5 -16.51 -0.63 7.32
N PRO A 6 -15.96 0.09 8.33
CA PRO A 6 -15.26 1.35 8.14
C PRO A 6 -14.14 1.31 7.10
N LEU A 7 -13.40 0.20 7.00
CA LEU A 7 -12.31 0.03 6.03
C LEU A 7 -12.86 0.03 4.60
N LYS A 8 -13.92 -0.73 4.36
CA LYS A 8 -14.60 -0.80 3.06
C LYS A 8 -15.13 0.57 2.63
N ILE A 9 -15.75 1.32 3.56
CA ILE A 9 -16.26 2.68 3.26
C ILE A 9 -15.13 3.59 2.77
N VAL A 10 -13.96 3.52 3.43
CA VAL A 10 -12.81 4.36 3.08
C VAL A 10 -12.16 3.89 1.78
N ARG A 11 -12.05 2.58 1.55
CA ARG A 11 -11.59 2.01 0.27
C ARG A 11 -12.43 2.50 -0.90
N ASP A 12 -13.75 2.36 -0.78
CA ASP A 12 -14.69 2.80 -1.80
C ASP A 12 -14.54 4.30 -2.11
N TYR A 13 -14.29 5.11 -1.08
CA TYR A 13 -14.07 6.54 -1.24
C TYR A 13 -12.80 6.86 -2.05
N ILE A 14 -11.70 6.15 -1.77
CA ILE A 14 -10.42 6.37 -2.44
C ILE A 14 -10.50 5.89 -3.90
N ASN A 15 -11.08 4.71 -4.16
CA ASN A 15 -11.15 4.12 -5.50
C ASN A 15 -12.13 4.82 -6.44
N TYR A 16 -13.33 5.12 -5.96
CA TYR A 16 -14.42 5.56 -6.83
C TYR A 16 -14.72 7.06 -6.74
N GLY A 17 -13.99 7.80 -5.89
CA GLY A 17 -14.03 9.26 -5.84
C GLY A 17 -15.43 9.87 -5.63
N SER A 18 -15.75 10.31 -4.41
CA SER A 18 -16.76 11.36 -4.14
C SER A 18 -18.21 11.19 -4.61
N ASN A 19 -18.64 10.06 -5.19
CA ASN A 19 -20.06 9.81 -5.47
C ASN A 19 -20.92 9.67 -4.18
N ARG A 20 -20.26 9.70 -3.01
CA ARG A 20 -20.88 9.91 -1.69
C ARG A 20 -20.47 11.30 -1.22
N HIS A 21 -21.39 12.11 -0.72
CA HIS A 21 -21.16 13.41 -0.06
C HIS A 21 -20.35 13.30 1.26
N MET A 22 -19.27 12.51 1.26
CA MET A 22 -18.52 12.13 2.44
C MET A 22 -17.31 13.02 2.58
N LYS A 23 -17.33 13.85 3.62
CA LYS A 23 -16.23 14.75 3.94
C LYS A 23 -15.07 13.94 4.52
N ARG A 24 -13.84 14.27 4.14
CA ARG A 24 -12.61 13.66 4.69
C ARG A 24 -12.58 13.58 6.23
N ARG A 25 -13.13 14.58 6.92
CA ARG A 25 -13.27 14.59 8.39
C ARG A 25 -14.07 13.39 8.93
N HIS A 26 -15.03 12.89 8.16
CA HIS A 26 -15.82 11.72 8.50
C HIS A 26 -14.99 10.44 8.35
N LEU A 27 -14.26 10.29 7.24
CA LEU A 27 -13.34 9.16 7.01
C LEU A 27 -12.29 9.05 8.11
N LYS A 28 -11.68 10.18 8.50
CA LYS A 28 -10.73 10.22 9.62
C LYS A 28 -11.37 9.78 10.95
N LYS A 29 -12.65 10.12 11.19
CA LYS A 29 -13.37 9.67 12.39
C LYS A 29 -13.65 8.17 12.36
N LEU A 30 -13.97 7.61 11.19
CA LEU A 30 -14.18 6.18 11.00
C LEU A 30 -12.90 5.38 11.26
N LEU A 31 -11.74 5.85 10.76
CA LEU A 31 -10.46 5.17 10.92
C LEU A 31 -9.85 5.33 12.32
N LYS A 32 -10.15 6.42 13.05
CA LYS A 32 -9.55 6.73 14.35
C LYS A 32 -9.51 5.56 15.35
N PRO A 33 -10.63 4.86 15.65
CA PRO A 33 -10.60 3.74 16.59
C PRO A 33 -9.74 2.57 16.10
N LEU A 34 -9.72 2.30 14.79
CA LEU A 34 -8.93 1.22 14.21
C LEU A 34 -7.43 1.54 14.26
N ILE A 35 -7.05 2.79 13.99
CA ILE A 35 -5.67 3.27 14.13
C ILE A 35 -5.17 3.16 15.58
N GLN A 36 -6.06 3.37 16.56
CA GLN A 36 -5.74 3.20 17.99
C GLN A 36 -5.51 1.74 18.37
N GLN A 37 -6.13 0.80 17.64
CA GLN A 37 -5.93 -0.64 17.77
C GLN A 37 -4.72 -1.15 16.96
N ASN A 38 -4.00 -0.25 16.28
CA ASN A 38 -2.92 -0.58 15.35
C ASN A 38 -3.36 -1.45 14.16
N GLU A 39 -4.61 -1.33 13.72
CA GLU A 39 -5.10 -1.99 12.51
C GLU A 39 -4.32 -1.51 11.27
N PRO A 40 -3.57 -2.39 10.60
CA PRO A 40 -2.58 -1.98 9.60
C PRO A 40 -3.23 -1.35 8.37
N GLU A 41 -4.32 -1.94 7.89
CA GLU A 41 -5.09 -1.41 6.76
C GLU A 41 -5.68 -0.04 7.09
N ALA A 42 -6.14 0.20 8.33
CA ALA A 42 -6.66 1.50 8.72
C ALA A 42 -5.58 2.58 8.70
N ILE A 43 -4.37 2.26 9.16
CA ILE A 43 -3.23 3.17 9.14
C ILE A 43 -2.81 3.46 7.70
N LEU A 44 -2.74 2.43 6.85
CA LEU A 44 -2.46 2.59 5.41
C LEU A 44 -3.50 3.48 4.73
N LEU A 45 -4.80 3.19 4.90
CA LEU A 45 -5.88 3.98 4.32
C LEU A 45 -5.84 5.43 4.79
N PHE A 46 -5.43 5.69 6.04
CA PHE A 46 -5.25 7.04 6.53
C PHE A 46 -4.10 7.76 5.82
N SER A 47 -2.98 7.06 5.56
CA SER A 47 -1.82 7.56 4.82
C SER A 47 -2.20 7.97 3.40
N THR A 48 -3.01 7.15 2.72
CA THR A 48 -3.41 7.33 1.31
C THR A 48 -4.56 8.30 1.10
N LEU A 49 -5.19 8.81 2.18
CA LEU A 49 -6.29 9.76 2.05
C LEU A 49 -5.83 11.02 1.30
N PRO A 50 -6.51 11.41 0.20
CA PRO A 50 -6.11 12.55 -0.61
C PRO A 50 -6.02 13.83 0.24
N SER A 51 -4.93 14.56 0.05
CA SER A 51 -4.66 15.84 0.69
C SER A 51 -4.58 16.96 -0.35
N ARG A 52 -4.78 18.21 0.09
CA ARG A 52 -4.56 19.35 -0.81
C ARG A 52 -3.07 19.42 -1.10
N GLN A 53 -2.72 19.50 -2.37
CA GLN A 53 -1.34 19.40 -2.90
C GLN A 53 -0.35 20.39 -2.27
N SER A 54 -0.82 21.47 -1.65
CA SER A 54 -0.01 22.49 -0.96
C SER A 54 0.20 22.26 0.54
N ASP A 55 -0.36 21.20 1.14
CA ASP A 55 -0.29 20.97 2.58
C ASP A 55 0.93 20.10 2.95
N GLN A 56 2.10 20.75 3.05
CA GLN A 56 3.36 20.10 3.48
C GLN A 56 3.22 19.34 4.80
N LYS A 57 2.37 19.84 5.72
CA LYS A 57 2.09 19.18 6.99
C LYS A 57 1.36 17.86 6.79
N MET A 58 0.44 17.79 5.83
CA MET A 58 -0.24 16.55 5.49
C MET A 58 0.68 15.54 4.80
N ALA A 59 1.64 15.98 3.99
CA ALA A 59 2.66 15.09 3.42
C ALA A 59 3.52 14.44 4.52
N CYS A 60 3.95 15.23 5.52
CA CYS A 60 4.69 14.71 6.67
C CYS A 60 3.88 13.66 7.46
N ILE A 61 2.60 13.95 7.74
CA ILE A 61 1.70 13.01 8.44
C ILE A 61 1.47 11.74 7.62
N SER A 62 1.35 11.86 6.30
CA SER A 62 1.19 10.71 5.40
C SER A 62 2.42 9.80 5.49
N LEU A 63 3.62 10.35 5.37
CA LEU A 63 4.86 9.57 5.51
C LEU A 63 5.00 8.91 6.90
N GLU A 64 4.67 9.62 7.98
CA GLU A 64 4.69 9.04 9.33
C GLU A 64 3.71 7.87 9.47
N MET A 65 2.51 7.99 8.92
CA MET A 65 1.49 6.95 8.93
C MET A 65 1.89 5.76 8.05
N ALA A 66 2.46 6.00 6.87
CA ALA A 66 3.03 4.95 6.03
C ALA A 66 4.12 4.17 6.77
N LYS A 67 5.05 4.85 7.45
CA LYS A 67 6.07 4.20 8.29
C LYS A 67 5.45 3.40 9.42
N LYS A 68 4.41 3.94 10.08
CA LYS A 68 3.70 3.22 11.15
C LYS A 68 3.01 1.96 10.60
N ALA A 69 2.36 2.05 9.45
CA ALA A 69 1.71 0.92 8.81
C ALA A 69 2.73 -0.14 8.37
N ALA A 70 3.84 0.25 7.73
CA ALA A 70 4.88 -0.69 7.29
C ALA A 70 5.49 -1.48 8.47
N LYS A 71 5.65 -0.85 9.64
CA LYS A 71 6.16 -1.51 10.87
C LYS A 71 5.28 -2.65 11.39
N THR A 72 4.02 -2.74 10.96
CA THR A 72 3.14 -3.86 11.31
C THR A 72 3.46 -5.14 10.53
N GLY A 73 4.36 -5.07 9.53
CA GLY A 73 4.61 -6.17 8.60
C GLY A 73 3.59 -6.29 7.48
N PHE A 74 2.61 -5.37 7.41
CA PHE A 74 1.56 -5.40 6.40
C PHE A 74 2.11 -5.10 5.00
N PRO A 75 2.12 -6.06 4.07
CA PRO A 75 2.87 -5.91 2.82
C PRO A 75 2.47 -4.70 1.97
N PRO A 76 1.19 -4.31 1.81
CA PRO A 76 0.84 -3.14 1.00
C PRO A 76 1.27 -1.83 1.65
N ALA A 77 1.41 -1.81 2.98
CA ALA A 77 1.97 -0.65 3.66
C ALA A 77 3.48 -0.53 3.45
N ILE A 78 4.18 -1.66 3.37
CA ILE A 78 5.60 -1.69 3.02
C ILE A 78 5.78 -1.18 1.59
N SER A 79 5.01 -1.69 0.63
CA SER A 79 5.00 -1.23 -0.77
C SER A 79 4.61 0.24 -0.90
N HIS A 80 3.64 0.71 -0.13
CA HIS A 80 3.25 2.12 -0.15
C HIS A 80 4.34 3.04 0.41
N LEU A 81 5.05 2.62 1.46
CA LEU A 81 6.22 3.36 1.95
C LEU A 81 7.34 3.38 0.90
N ALA A 82 7.56 2.28 0.17
CA ALA A 82 8.50 2.22 -0.94
C ALA A 82 8.12 3.23 -2.04
N GLU A 83 6.85 3.28 -2.41
CA GLU A 83 6.31 4.22 -3.40
C GLU A 83 6.53 5.69 -3.01
N ILE A 84 6.34 6.03 -1.73
CA ILE A 84 6.65 7.38 -1.24
C ILE A 84 8.13 7.71 -1.46
N TYR A 85 9.05 6.81 -1.10
CA TYR A 85 10.48 7.03 -1.32
C TYR A 85 10.85 7.05 -2.80
N TYR A 86 10.21 6.24 -3.64
CA TYR A 86 10.37 6.27 -5.09
C TYR A 86 10.03 7.65 -5.65
N ASN A 87 8.88 8.20 -5.24
CA ASN A 87 8.43 9.53 -5.67
C ASN A 87 9.33 10.67 -5.16
N GLU A 88 10.04 10.45 -4.05
CA GLU A 88 11.09 11.37 -3.55
C GLU A 88 12.45 11.18 -4.25
N GLY A 89 12.57 10.22 -5.18
CA GLY A 89 13.84 9.85 -5.82
C GLY A 89 14.81 9.11 -4.90
N ASN A 90 14.36 8.61 -3.75
CA ASN A 90 15.17 7.90 -2.77
C ASN A 90 15.17 6.38 -3.02
N TYR A 91 15.74 5.98 -4.15
CA TYR A 91 15.77 4.58 -4.59
C TYR A 91 16.47 3.64 -3.60
N ALA A 92 17.49 4.12 -2.89
CA ALA A 92 18.22 3.36 -1.87
C ALA A 92 17.33 2.93 -0.69
N LYS A 93 16.28 3.68 -0.36
CA LYS A 93 15.27 3.29 0.65
C LYS A 93 14.08 2.56 0.05
N CYS A 94 13.79 2.80 -1.22
CA CYS A 94 12.65 2.27 -1.94
C CYS A 94 12.80 0.76 -2.22
N TYR A 95 13.84 0.35 -2.94
CA TYR A 95 13.96 -1.03 -3.42
C TYR A 95 14.07 -2.11 -2.33
N PRO A 96 14.76 -1.88 -1.20
CA PRO A 96 14.73 -2.83 -0.10
C PRO A 96 13.32 -3.07 0.46
N LEU A 97 12.46 -2.05 0.45
CA LEU A 97 11.07 -2.19 0.89
C LEU A 97 10.22 -2.92 -0.15
N TYR A 98 10.40 -2.64 -1.45
CA TYR A 98 9.75 -3.44 -2.49
C TYR A 98 10.18 -4.91 -2.44
N GLN A 99 11.46 -5.19 -2.23
CA GLN A 99 11.93 -6.57 -2.05
C GLN A 99 11.26 -7.21 -0.84
N GLN A 100 11.26 -6.53 0.32
CA GLN A 100 10.60 -7.05 1.52
C GLN A 100 9.11 -7.36 1.28
N ALA A 101 8.37 -6.48 0.60
CA ALA A 101 6.96 -6.72 0.30
C ALA A 101 6.77 -7.86 -0.72
N ALA A 102 7.66 -7.98 -1.70
CA ALA A 102 7.68 -9.07 -2.67
C ALA A 102 7.95 -10.43 -1.99
N ASP A 103 8.82 -10.48 -0.98
CA ASP A 103 9.10 -11.69 -0.20
C ASP A 103 7.85 -12.15 0.59
N PHE A 104 6.95 -11.23 0.94
CA PHE A 104 5.63 -11.53 1.48
C PHE A 104 4.56 -11.84 0.41
N GLY A 105 4.96 -11.93 -0.86
CA GLY A 105 4.07 -12.20 -1.98
C GLY A 105 3.13 -11.03 -2.31
N GLU A 106 3.50 -9.79 -2.02
CA GLU A 106 2.66 -8.63 -2.36
C GLU A 106 2.69 -8.38 -3.88
N PRO A 107 1.54 -8.49 -4.58
CA PRO A 107 1.53 -8.44 -6.05
C PRO A 107 2.07 -7.13 -6.63
N HIS A 108 1.77 -5.99 -6.02
CA HIS A 108 2.22 -4.70 -6.54
C HIS A 108 3.75 -4.57 -6.48
N ALA A 109 4.38 -4.96 -5.37
CA ALA A 109 5.83 -5.00 -5.25
C ALA A 109 6.48 -5.95 -6.27
N LEU A 110 5.92 -7.14 -6.47
CA LEU A 110 6.38 -8.10 -7.47
C LEU A 110 6.34 -7.51 -8.89
N TYR A 111 5.24 -6.83 -9.25
CA TYR A 111 5.13 -6.17 -10.56
C TYR A 111 6.11 -5.01 -10.72
N VAL A 112 6.35 -4.22 -9.66
CA VAL A 112 7.34 -3.13 -9.70
C VAL A 112 8.74 -3.68 -9.94
N LEU A 113 9.15 -4.72 -9.19
CA LEU A 113 10.47 -5.33 -9.36
C LEU A 113 10.60 -5.96 -10.75
N SER A 114 9.57 -6.65 -11.23
CA SER A 114 9.55 -7.16 -12.61
C SER A 114 9.80 -6.05 -13.62
N ALA A 115 9.07 -4.94 -13.55
CA ALA A 115 9.21 -3.84 -14.50
C ALA A 115 10.63 -3.26 -14.50
N VAL A 116 11.23 -3.12 -13.32
CA VAL A 116 12.59 -2.58 -13.16
C VAL A 116 13.62 -3.47 -13.84
N TYR A 117 13.56 -4.79 -13.65
CA TYR A 117 14.46 -5.73 -14.34
C TYR A 117 14.12 -5.91 -15.83
N LYS A 118 12.85 -5.77 -16.22
CA LYS A 118 12.41 -5.88 -17.62
C LYS A 118 12.99 -4.77 -18.50
N PHE A 119 13.04 -3.56 -17.95
CA PHE A 119 13.43 -2.35 -18.68
C PHE A 119 14.82 -1.84 -18.30
N GLY A 120 15.43 -2.35 -17.22
CA GLY A 120 16.73 -1.88 -16.73
C GLY A 120 16.65 -0.44 -16.18
N LEU A 121 15.71 -0.20 -15.26
CA LEU A 121 15.44 1.13 -14.70
C LEU A 121 16.27 1.40 -13.44
N ASP A 122 16.42 2.68 -13.08
CA ASP A 122 16.89 3.12 -11.75
C ASP A 122 18.23 2.51 -11.29
N GLY A 123 19.10 2.16 -12.26
CA GLY A 123 20.42 1.58 -12.03
C GLY A 123 20.47 0.05 -12.03
N PHE A 124 19.35 -0.63 -12.29
CA PHE A 124 19.30 -2.08 -12.46
C PHE A 124 19.65 -2.46 -13.90
N GLU A 125 20.42 -3.54 -14.05
CA GLU A 125 20.63 -4.15 -15.35
C GLU A 125 19.37 -4.90 -15.80
N LYS A 126 19.16 -4.91 -17.11
CA LYS A 126 18.05 -5.63 -17.70
C LYS A 126 18.24 -7.14 -17.50
N ASP A 127 17.31 -7.76 -16.79
CA ASP A 127 17.23 -9.21 -16.60
C ASP A 127 15.80 -9.69 -16.89
N LEU A 128 15.61 -10.25 -18.09
CA LEU A 128 14.30 -10.75 -18.51
C LEU A 128 13.89 -12.01 -17.78
N LYS A 129 14.85 -12.83 -17.34
CA LYS A 129 14.54 -14.07 -16.63
C LYS A 129 14.03 -13.74 -15.23
N LEU A 130 14.74 -12.89 -14.51
CA LEU A 130 14.31 -12.45 -13.18
C LEU A 130 13.00 -11.67 -13.24
N SER A 131 12.79 -10.84 -14.27
CA SER A 131 11.51 -10.18 -14.51
C SER A 131 10.35 -11.18 -14.68
N GLN A 132 10.55 -12.25 -15.46
CA GLN A 132 9.55 -13.30 -15.64
C GLN A 132 9.27 -14.06 -14.33
N GLU A 133 10.29 -14.37 -13.55
CA GLU A 133 10.13 -14.99 -12.23
C GLU A 133 9.24 -14.13 -11.31
N TYR A 134 9.46 -12.82 -11.29
CA TYR A 134 8.60 -11.88 -10.55
C TYR A 134 7.16 -11.83 -11.09
N GLU A 135 6.96 -11.83 -12.41
CA GLU A 135 5.61 -11.87 -13.03
C GLU A 135 4.86 -13.16 -12.62
N GLU A 136 5.53 -14.32 -12.68
CA GLU A 136 4.95 -15.60 -12.28
C GLU A 136 4.59 -15.63 -10.78
N CYS A 137 5.46 -15.08 -9.93
CA CYS A 137 5.17 -14.94 -8.50
C CYS A 137 3.94 -14.04 -8.29
N ALA A 138 3.81 -12.94 -9.03
CA ALA A 138 2.69 -12.01 -8.91
C ALA A 138 1.36 -12.65 -9.34
N GLU A 139 1.37 -13.51 -10.36
CA GLU A 139 0.19 -14.25 -10.80
C GLU A 139 -0.30 -15.28 -9.77
N LYS A 140 0.64 -15.94 -9.08
CA LYS A 140 0.37 -16.92 -8.03
C LYS A 140 0.05 -16.28 -6.68
N ALA A 141 0.44 -15.03 -6.47
CA ALA A 141 0.20 -14.29 -5.24
C ALA A 141 -1.30 -14.12 -4.97
N LYS A 142 -1.71 -14.32 -3.70
CA LYS A 142 -3.06 -13.97 -3.27
C LYS A 142 -3.22 -12.46 -3.40
N LYS A 143 -4.14 -12.03 -4.26
CA LYS A 143 -4.32 -10.60 -4.57
C LYS A 143 -4.83 -9.88 -3.33
N TRP A 144 -4.05 -8.92 -2.85
CA TRP A 144 -4.64 -7.78 -2.16
C TRP A 144 -5.32 -6.92 -3.21
N ASP A 145 -6.63 -6.80 -3.11
CA ASP A 145 -7.38 -5.90 -3.96
C ASP A 145 -7.87 -4.74 -3.11
N PHE A 146 -7.58 -3.52 -3.56
CA PHE A 146 -7.99 -2.30 -2.88
C PHE A 146 -9.53 -2.24 -2.75
N THR A 147 -10.31 -2.88 -3.62
CA THR A 147 -11.79 -2.88 -3.53
C THR A 147 -12.31 -3.84 -2.45
N THR A 148 -11.83 -5.09 -2.44
CA THR A 148 -12.32 -6.15 -1.55
C THR A 148 -11.57 -6.25 -0.21
N GLY A 149 -10.34 -5.75 -0.13
CA GLY A 149 -9.42 -5.91 1.00
C GLY A 149 -8.48 -7.12 0.81
N TYR A 150 -7.75 -7.50 1.85
CA TYR A 150 -7.18 -8.86 1.87
C TYR A 150 -8.34 -9.83 2.05
N ASN A 151 -8.55 -10.75 1.10
CA ASN A 151 -9.45 -11.87 1.34
C ASN A 151 -9.04 -12.58 2.65
N ASP A 152 -10.01 -12.94 3.49
CA ASP A 152 -9.90 -13.38 4.89
C ASP A 152 -8.98 -14.61 5.16
N GLU A 153 -8.25 -15.11 4.17
CA GLU A 153 -7.34 -16.28 4.27
C GLU A 153 -5.88 -15.89 4.49
N TYR A 154 -5.64 -14.92 5.37
CA TYR A 154 -4.32 -14.68 5.96
C TYR A 154 -4.17 -15.57 7.20
N ILE A 155 -4.03 -16.88 6.97
CA ILE A 155 -3.42 -17.76 7.97
C ILE A 155 -1.92 -17.65 7.71
N MET A 156 -1.25 -16.92 8.60
CA MET A 156 0.20 -16.93 8.76
C MET A 156 0.66 -18.39 8.70
N TYR A 157 1.63 -18.70 7.83
CA TYR A 157 2.36 -19.95 7.96
C TYR A 157 3.00 -19.96 9.36
N GLU A 158 2.58 -20.91 10.20
CA GLU A 158 3.31 -21.32 11.42
C GLU A 158 4.70 -21.86 11.06
#